data_AF-A0A9E5T858-F1
#
_entry.id   AF-A0A9E5T858-F1
#
_cell.length_a   1.000
_cell.length_b   1.000
_cell.length_c   1.000
_cell.angle_alpha   90.00
_cell.angle_beta   90.00
_cell.angle_gamma   90.00
#
_symmetry.space_group_name_H-M   'P 1'
#
loop_
_entity.id
_entity.type
_entity.pdbx_description
1 polymer ?
#
loop_
_entity_poly.entity_id
_entity_poly.type
_entity_poly.pdbx_seq_one_letter_code
_entity_poly.pdbx_strand_id
1 'polypeptide(L)'
;MGSLVFAVISLASVVLVVGDGEPAETPMVSYLSVLMAIACLVGGPLVAGHIARIGLQTWVQDTRTSPLAMPEGSGKASLLANVYQTRLIVAAATIEGAAILNLVAYLLEGRTWTLAAAAVLLFVLLMQFPTSGRVETWVENQLESVAQLRDLSD
;
A
#
# COMPACT_ATOMS: atom_id res chain seq x y z
N MET A 1 -1.68 -4.49 7.81
CA MET A 1 -1.76 -3.03 8.04
C MET A 1 -1.24 -2.65 9.41
N GLY A 2 -1.90 -3.04 10.51
CA GLY A 2 -1.45 -2.65 11.86
C GLY A 2 0.00 -3.02 12.16
N SER A 3 0.47 -4.18 11.69
CA SER A 3 1.87 -4.60 11.81
C SER A 3 2.87 -3.68 11.10
N LEU A 4 2.49 -3.12 9.94
CA LEU A 4 3.36 -2.28 9.11
C LEU A 4 3.53 -0.90 9.77
N VAL A 5 2.42 -0.29 10.16
CA VAL A 5 2.43 0.97 10.91
C VAL A 5 3.21 0.83 12.22
N PHE A 6 3.01 -0.28 12.93
CA PHE A 6 3.74 -0.58 14.15
C PHE A 6 5.25 -0.68 13.94
N ALA A 7 5.71 -1.28 12.84
CA ALA A 7 7.13 -1.37 12.51
C ALA A 7 7.76 0.01 12.27
N VAL A 8 7.07 0.91 11.56
CA VAL A 8 7.55 2.29 11.35
C VAL A 8 7.62 3.05 12.67
N ILE A 9 6.59 2.92 13.53
CA ILE A 9 6.54 3.61 14.83
C ILE A 9 7.64 3.08 15.77
N SER A 10 7.85 1.77 15.82
CA SER A 10 8.87 1.17 16.69
C SER A 10 10.27 1.60 16.26
N LEU A 11 10.55 1.60 14.95
CA LEU A 11 11.81 2.09 14.41
C LEU A 11 11.99 3.58 14.66
N ALA A 12 10.95 4.41 14.41
CA ALA A 12 11.00 5.84 14.69
C ALA A 12 11.31 6.13 16.16
N SER A 13 10.74 5.35 17.08
CA SER A 13 11.04 5.47 18.52
C SER A 13 12.51 5.21 18.82
N VAL A 14 13.10 4.17 18.23
CA VAL A 14 14.55 3.89 18.36
C VAL A 14 15.38 5.02 17.77
N VAL A 15 14.99 5.51 16.59
CA VAL A 15 15.69 6.57 15.87
C VAL A 15 15.75 7.86 16.69
N LEU A 16 14.65 8.24 17.33
CA LEU A 16 14.57 9.44 18.17
C LEU A 16 15.39 9.34 19.46
N VAL A 17 15.68 8.12 19.92
CA VAL A 17 16.51 7.90 21.13
C VAL A 17 18.00 7.83 20.78
N VAL A 18 18.35 7.32 19.60
CA VAL A 18 19.74 7.06 19.20
C VAL A 18 20.33 8.19 18.34
N GLY A 19 19.50 8.89 17.57
CA GLY A 19 19.95 9.78 16.50
C GLY A 19 20.37 11.17 16.97
N ASP A 20 21.54 11.25 17.63
CA ASP A 20 22.22 12.49 18.05
C ASP A 20 23.54 12.74 17.28
N GLY A 21 23.73 12.09 16.12
CA GLY A 21 24.94 12.24 15.30
C GLY A 21 25.03 13.59 14.60
N GLU A 22 26.26 14.09 14.39
CA GLU A 22 26.49 15.30 13.60
C GLU A 22 26.06 15.08 12.13
N PRO A 23 25.42 16.06 11.48
CA PRO A 23 24.94 15.91 10.11
C PRO A 23 26.09 15.67 9.11
N ALA A 24 25.98 14.64 8.28
CA ALA A 24 26.99 14.33 7.27
C ALA A 24 27.07 15.43 6.20
N GLU A 25 28.28 15.90 5.84
CA GLU A 25 28.48 17.00 4.86
C GLU A 25 27.84 16.69 3.49
N THR A 26 27.95 15.45 3.04
CA THR A 26 27.43 14.99 1.74
C THR A 26 26.44 13.82 1.93
N PRO A 27 25.16 14.11 2.25
CA PRO A 27 24.20 13.09 2.68
C PRO A 27 23.57 12.34 1.48
N MET A 28 24.35 11.48 0.84
CA MET A 28 23.94 10.73 -0.36
C MET A 28 22.75 9.80 -0.09
N VAL A 29 22.71 9.14 1.07
CA VAL A 29 21.63 8.21 1.45
C VAL A 29 20.32 8.96 1.66
N SER A 30 20.39 10.15 2.26
CA SER A 30 19.22 11.02 2.45
C SER A 30 18.63 11.46 1.11
N TYR A 31 19.45 11.83 0.13
CA TYR A 31 18.92 12.22 -1.20
C TYR A 31 18.21 11.04 -1.88
N LEU A 32 18.81 9.85 -1.81
CA LEU A 32 18.21 8.64 -2.35
C LEU A 32 16.90 8.27 -1.64
N SER A 33 16.85 8.39 -0.31
CA SER A 33 15.67 8.02 0.47
C SER A 33 14.47 8.93 0.21
N VAL A 34 14.69 10.24 0.02
CA VAL A 34 13.62 11.16 -0.38
C VAL A 34 13.20 10.96 -1.83
N LEU A 35 14.13 10.69 -2.74
CA LEU A 35 13.76 10.34 -4.12
C LEU A 35 12.86 9.10 -4.14
N MET A 36 13.22 8.07 -3.37
CA MET A 36 12.41 6.87 -3.22
C MET A 36 11.05 7.17 -2.59
N ALA A 37 10.99 8.04 -1.57
CA ALA A 37 9.72 8.48 -0.97
C ALA A 37 8.78 9.09 -2.00
N ILE A 38 9.28 10.00 -2.84
CA ILE A 38 8.50 10.64 -3.90
C ILE A 38 8.04 9.58 -4.92
N ALA A 39 8.96 8.71 -5.36
CA ALA A 39 8.64 7.64 -6.31
C ALA A 39 7.56 6.69 -5.77
N CYS A 40 7.63 6.31 -4.48
CA CYS A 40 6.64 5.45 -3.84
C CYS A 40 5.29 6.14 -3.64
N LEU A 41 5.26 7.45 -3.32
CA LEU A 41 4.00 8.20 -3.21
C LEU A 41 3.27 8.30 -4.55
N VAL A 42 4.01 8.52 -5.63
CA VAL A 42 3.43 8.67 -6.98
C VAL A 42 3.14 7.30 -7.61
N GLY A 43 4.09 6.37 -7.54
CA GLY A 43 4.02 5.06 -8.20
C GLY A 43 3.29 3.99 -7.39
N GLY A 44 3.29 4.06 -6.06
CA GLY A 44 2.66 3.06 -5.19
C GLY A 44 1.18 2.80 -5.50
N PRO A 45 0.33 3.83 -5.70
CA PRO A 45 -1.06 3.63 -6.11
C PRO A 45 -1.20 2.90 -7.45
N LEU A 46 -0.28 3.11 -8.39
CA LEU A 46 -0.28 2.45 -9.70
C LEU A 46 0.05 0.96 -9.56
N VAL A 47 1.08 0.63 -8.78
CA VAL A 47 1.49 -0.76 -8.50
C VAL A 47 0.36 -1.52 -7.82
N ALA A 48 -0.25 -0.94 -6.78
CA ALA A 48 -1.37 -1.53 -6.09
C ALA A 48 -2.59 -1.72 -7.02
N GLY A 49 -2.87 -0.73 -7.87
CA GLY A 49 -3.92 -0.84 -8.90
C GLY A 49 -3.66 -1.96 -9.90
N HIS A 50 -2.41 -2.16 -10.32
CA HIS A 50 -2.03 -3.21 -11.25
C HIS A 50 -2.23 -4.61 -10.64
N ILE A 51 -1.81 -4.79 -9.39
CA ILE A 51 -1.97 -6.06 -8.67
C ILE A 51 -3.45 -6.39 -8.44
N ALA A 52 -4.27 -5.39 -8.11
CA ALA A 52 -5.71 -5.59 -7.99
C ALA A 52 -6.35 -6.07 -9.30
N ARG A 53 -5.91 -5.51 -10.44
CA ARG A 53 -6.38 -5.94 -11.77
C ARG A 53 -5.97 -7.37 -12.09
N ILE A 54 -4.73 -7.75 -11.80
CA ILE A 54 -4.24 -9.12 -11.98
C ILE A 54 -5.09 -10.09 -11.15
N GLY A 55 -5.31 -9.79 -9.87
CA GLY A 55 -6.13 -10.64 -8.99
C GLY A 55 -7.59 -10.76 -9.42
N LEU A 56 -8.16 -9.69 -10.00
CA LEU A 56 -9.51 -9.73 -10.56
C LEU A 56 -9.57 -10.57 -11.85
N GLN A 57 -8.57 -10.45 -12.72
CA GLN A 57 -8.51 -11.22 -13.97
C GLN A 57 -8.39 -12.72 -13.72
N THR A 58 -7.56 -13.14 -12.77
CA THR A 58 -7.45 -14.55 -12.37
C THR A 58 -8.79 -15.09 -11.87
N TRP A 59 -9.54 -14.29 -11.10
CA TRP A 59 -10.87 -14.68 -10.64
C TRP A 59 -11.89 -14.82 -11.78
N VAL A 60 -11.94 -13.87 -12.72
CA VAL A 60 -12.84 -13.95 -13.88
C VAL A 60 -12.55 -15.21 -14.70
N GLN A 61 -11.28 -15.58 -14.84
CA GLN A 61 -10.87 -16.79 -15.55
C GLN A 61 -11.29 -18.06 -14.82
N ASP A 62 -11.04 -18.18 -13.51
CA ASP A 62 -11.45 -19.33 -12.70
C ASP A 62 -12.96 -19.54 -12.70
N THR A 63 -13.72 -18.45 -12.73
CA THR A 63 -15.19 -18.50 -12.78
C THR A 63 -15.71 -19.03 -14.11
N ARG A 64 -14.99 -18.81 -15.22
CA ARG A 64 -15.36 -19.31 -16.56
C ARG A 64 -15.10 -20.81 -16.72
N THR A 65 -14.06 -21.33 -16.09
CA THR A 65 -13.66 -22.74 -16.23
C THR A 65 -14.46 -23.69 -15.32
N SER A 66 -15.06 -23.17 -14.24
CA SER A 66 -15.83 -23.99 -13.30
C SER A 66 -17.16 -23.33 -12.87
N PRO A 67 -18.18 -23.28 -13.76
CA PRO A 67 -19.46 -22.61 -13.48
C PRO A 67 -20.26 -23.22 -12.30
N LEU A 68 -19.97 -24.45 -11.90
CA LEU A 68 -20.58 -25.13 -10.74
C LEU A 68 -19.95 -24.74 -9.38
N ALA A 69 -18.84 -23.99 -9.38
CA ALA A 69 -18.12 -23.62 -8.16
C ALA A 69 -18.49 -22.23 -7.62
N MET A 70 -19.48 -21.54 -8.21
CA MET A 70 -19.94 -20.24 -7.73
C MET A 70 -20.67 -20.39 -6.39
N PRO A 71 -20.12 -19.87 -5.27
CA PRO A 71 -20.89 -19.77 -4.04
C PRO A 71 -21.93 -18.66 -4.27
N GLU A 72 -23.22 -18.99 -4.22
CA GLU A 72 -24.29 -18.01 -4.38
C GLU A 72 -24.14 -16.86 -3.37
N GLY A 73 -24.21 -15.61 -3.87
CA GLY A 73 -24.34 -14.36 -3.11
C GLY A 73 -23.15 -13.94 -2.24
N SER A 74 -22.78 -14.76 -1.26
CA SER A 74 -21.82 -14.42 -0.20
C SER A 74 -20.35 -14.62 -0.60
N GLY A 75 -20.07 -15.54 -1.52
CA GLY A 75 -18.70 -15.85 -1.95
C GLY A 75 -18.03 -14.74 -2.74
N LYS A 76 -18.79 -14.04 -3.60
CA LYS A 76 -18.26 -12.98 -4.48
C LYS A 76 -17.78 -11.76 -3.70
N ALA A 77 -18.58 -11.31 -2.73
CA ALA A 77 -18.23 -10.17 -1.87
C ALA A 77 -16.99 -10.46 -1.01
N SER A 78 -16.91 -11.67 -0.44
CA SER A 78 -15.75 -12.13 0.34
C SER A 78 -14.46 -12.15 -0.49
N LEU A 79 -14.53 -12.62 -1.73
CA LEU A 79 -13.37 -12.69 -2.61
C LEU A 79 -12.91 -11.29 -3.07
N LEU A 80 -13.85 -10.41 -3.43
CA LEU A 80 -13.54 -9.02 -3.75
C LEU A 80 -12.91 -8.30 -2.54
N ALA A 81 -13.43 -8.52 -1.34
CA ALA A 81 -12.82 -8.00 -0.12
C ALA A 81 -11.37 -8.50 0.07
N ASN A 82 -11.05 -9.74 -0.30
CA ASN A 82 -9.69 -10.27 -0.26
C ASN A 82 -8.75 -9.58 -1.29
N VAL A 83 -9.23 -9.35 -2.52
CA VAL A 83 -8.47 -8.60 -3.54
C VAL A 83 -8.21 -7.17 -3.06
N TYR A 84 -9.21 -6.52 -2.45
CA TYR A 84 -9.06 -5.21 -1.85
C TYR A 84 -8.02 -5.20 -0.73
N GLN A 85 -8.08 -6.19 0.17
CA GLN A 85 -7.11 -6.34 1.26
C GLN A 85 -5.69 -6.51 0.72
N THR A 86 -5.50 -7.34 -0.30
CA THR A 86 -4.19 -7.58 -0.91
C THR A 86 -3.64 -6.31 -1.54
N ARG A 87 -4.46 -5.61 -2.33
CA ARG A 87 -4.11 -4.29 -2.90
C ARG A 87 -3.64 -3.32 -1.82
N LEU A 88 -4.38 -3.26 -0.72
CA LEU A 88 -4.13 -2.34 0.39
C LEU A 88 -2.85 -2.70 1.16
N ILE A 89 -2.55 -3.99 1.34
CA ILE A 89 -1.27 -4.45 1.91
C ILE A 89 -0.10 -4.04 1.02
N VAL A 90 -0.20 -4.22 -0.30
CA VAL A 90 0.90 -3.86 -1.21
C VAL A 90 1.11 -2.34 -1.29
N ALA A 91 0.03 -1.56 -1.34
CA ALA A 91 0.11 -0.10 -1.27
C ALA A 91 0.81 0.36 0.01
N ALA A 92 0.40 -0.21 1.15
CA ALA A 92 0.98 0.10 2.45
C ALA A 92 2.46 -0.28 2.54
N ALA A 93 2.83 -1.50 2.15
CA ALA A 93 4.21 -1.99 2.20
C ALA A 93 5.15 -1.14 1.34
N THR A 94 4.66 -0.63 0.20
CA THR A 94 5.44 0.26 -0.67
C THR A 94 5.79 1.58 0.03
N ILE A 95 4.81 2.19 0.72
CA ILE A 95 5.03 3.45 1.46
C ILE A 95 5.83 3.20 2.74
N GLU A 96 5.57 2.09 3.43
CA GLU A 96 6.30 1.67 4.61
C GLU A 96 7.79 1.51 4.33
N GLY A 97 8.16 0.82 3.25
CA GLY A 97 9.55 0.64 2.87
C GLY A 97 10.27 1.98 2.67
N ALA A 98 9.60 2.96 2.04
CA ALA A 98 10.14 4.30 1.89
C ALA A 98 10.25 5.06 3.23
N ALA A 99 9.28 4.88 4.14
CA ALA A 99 9.30 5.50 5.47
C ALA A 99 10.47 4.97 6.30
N ILE A 100 10.65 3.65 6.33
CA ILE A 100 11.77 2.97 7.00
C ILE A 100 13.10 3.44 6.41
N LEU A 101 13.22 3.53 5.08
CA LEU A 101 14.46 4.00 4.45
C LEU A 101 14.81 5.44 4.84
N ASN A 102 13.82 6.32 5.00
CA ASN A 102 14.04 7.68 5.47
C ASN A 102 14.49 7.72 6.94
N LEU A 103 13.93 6.87 7.80
CA LEU A 103 14.40 6.72 9.19
C LEU A 103 15.83 6.19 9.28
N VAL A 104 16.20 5.23 8.42
CA VAL A 104 17.57 4.73 8.31
C VAL A 104 18.51 5.84 7.80
N ALA A 105 18.09 6.62 6.81
CA ALA A 105 18.88 7.75 6.33
C ALA A 105 19.14 8.80 7.43
N TYR A 106 18.13 9.09 8.27
CA TYR A 106 18.31 9.94 9.43
C TYR A 106 19.35 9.38 10.41
N LEU A 107 19.28 8.09 10.74
CA LEU A 107 20.26 7.44 11.64
C LEU A 107 21.69 7.51 11.12
N LEU A 108 21.88 7.41 9.80
CA LEU A 108 23.21 7.40 9.19
C LEU A 108 23.80 8.81 9.00
N GLU A 109 22.96 9.80 8.68
CA GLU A 109 23.44 11.10 8.20
C GLU A 109 22.92 12.31 9.00
N GLY A 110 22.05 12.10 9.99
CA GLY A 110 21.56 13.14 10.91
C GLY A 110 20.69 14.23 10.27
N ARG A 111 20.20 14.02 9.05
CA ARG A 111 19.45 15.05 8.30
C ARG A 111 17.98 15.10 8.70
N THR A 112 17.57 16.11 9.45
CA THR A 112 16.20 16.26 9.98
C THR A 112 15.09 16.25 8.94
N TRP A 113 15.36 16.60 7.68
CA TRP A 113 14.36 16.55 6.62
C TRP A 113 13.99 15.13 6.18
N THR A 114 14.85 14.12 6.37
CA THR A 114 14.48 12.71 6.14
C THR A 114 13.49 12.24 7.21
N LEU A 115 13.65 12.70 8.45
CA LEU A 115 12.68 12.46 9.52
C LEU A 115 11.31 13.07 9.19
N ALA A 116 11.30 14.30 8.65
CA ALA A 116 10.06 14.94 8.19
C ALA A 116 9.41 14.15 7.04
N ALA A 117 10.18 13.65 6.08
CA ALA A 117 9.68 12.80 5.00
C ALA A 117 9.09 11.48 5.54
N ALA A 118 9.77 10.82 6.48
CA ALA A 118 9.25 9.62 7.15
C ALA A 118 7.92 9.88 7.88
N ALA A 119 7.80 11.03 8.56
CA ALA A 119 6.57 11.42 9.25
C ALA A 119 5.40 11.64 8.27
N VAL A 120 5.65 12.28 7.11
CA VAL A 120 4.64 12.43 6.06
C VAL A 120 4.20 11.07 5.52
N LEU A 121 5.14 10.16 5.23
CA LEU A 121 4.81 8.82 4.75
C LEU A 121 4.03 8.00 5.78
N LEU A 122 4.38 8.11 7.06
CA LEU A 122 3.62 7.49 8.15
C LEU A 122 2.19 8.03 8.21
N PHE A 123 2.00 9.33 8.06
CA PHE A 123 0.67 9.94 8.01
C PHE A 123 -0.15 9.43 6.81
N VAL A 124 0.47 9.29 5.64
CA VAL A 124 -0.17 8.70 4.45
C VAL A 124 -0.55 7.23 4.67
N LEU A 125 0.28 6.46 5.38
CA LEU A 125 -0.04 5.09 5.81
C LEU A 125 -1.28 5.05 6.71
N LEU A 126 -1.37 5.97 7.68
CA LEU A 126 -2.54 6.09 8.56
C LEU A 126 -3.81 6.48 7.79
N MET A 127 -3.70 7.34 6.77
CA MET A 127 -4.83 7.72 5.92
C MET A 127 -5.38 6.57 5.05
N GLN A 128 -4.60 5.51 4.86
CA GLN A 128 -5.01 4.33 4.09
C GLN A 128 -5.76 3.29 4.90
N PHE A 129 -6.05 3.55 6.19
CA PHE A 129 -6.84 2.63 6.99
C PHE A 129 -8.17 2.28 6.30
N PRO A 130 -8.48 0.98 6.13
CA PRO A 130 -9.73 0.57 5.50
C PRO A 130 -10.89 1.00 6.38
N THR A 131 -11.83 1.74 5.81
CA THR A 131 -13.12 2.03 6.43
C THR A 131 -14.19 1.20 5.72
N SER A 132 -15.19 0.71 6.46
CA SER A 132 -16.21 -0.19 5.92
C SER A 132 -16.86 0.36 4.66
N GLY A 133 -17.20 1.67 4.64
CA GLY A 133 -17.77 2.32 3.47
C GLY A 133 -16.84 2.35 2.26
N ARG A 134 -15.52 2.53 2.43
CA ARG A 134 -14.57 2.50 1.29
C ARG A 134 -14.43 1.10 0.69
N VAL A 135 -14.55 0.06 1.51
CA VAL A 135 -14.52 -1.33 1.04
C VAL A 135 -15.81 -1.62 0.28
N GLU A 136 -16.96 -1.29 0.86
CA GLU A 136 -18.29 -1.50 0.26
C GLU A 136 -18.41 -0.81 -1.10
N THR A 137 -18.13 0.50 -1.17
CA THR A 137 -18.15 1.25 -2.44
C THR A 137 -17.19 0.65 -3.46
N TRP A 138 -16.02 0.16 -3.04
CA TRP A 138 -15.09 -0.47 -3.97
C TRP A 138 -15.64 -1.80 -4.50
N VAL A 139 -16.22 -2.64 -3.63
CA VAL A 139 -16.83 -3.92 -4.01
C VAL A 139 -17.98 -3.69 -5.00
N GLU A 140 -18.87 -2.73 -4.72
CA GLU A 140 -19.97 -2.35 -5.61
C GLU A 140 -19.46 -1.93 -7.00
N ASN A 141 -18.48 -1.04 -7.06
CA ASN A 141 -17.87 -0.60 -8.32
C ASN A 141 -17.25 -1.75 -9.12
N GLN A 142 -16.65 -2.74 -8.44
CA GLN A 142 -16.09 -3.92 -9.12
C GLN A 142 -17.20 -4.84 -9.66
N LEU A 143 -18.28 -5.05 -8.90
CA LEU A 143 -19.42 -5.85 -9.35
C LEU A 143 -20.07 -5.22 -10.60
N GLU A 144 -20.24 -3.90 -10.61
CA GLU A 144 -20.77 -3.18 -11.78
C GLU A 144 -19.84 -3.31 -12.99
N SER A 145 -18.53 -3.14 -12.80
CA SER A 145 -17.54 -3.30 -13.87
C SER A 145 -17.55 -4.70 -14.48
N VAL A 146 -17.72 -5.75 -13.66
CA VAL A 146 -17.81 -7.14 -14.12
C VAL A 146 -19.10 -7.40 -14.88
N ALA A 147 -20.23 -6.82 -14.43
CA ALA A 147 -21.51 -6.93 -15.13
C ALA A 147 -21.43 -6.31 -16.53
N GLN A 148 -20.89 -5.08 -16.64
CA GLN A 148 -20.70 -4.40 -17.93
C GLN A 148 -19.82 -5.18 -18.91
N LEU A 149 -18.73 -5.79 -18.42
CA LEU A 149 -17.86 -6.62 -19.25
C LEU A 149 -18.54 -7.89 -19.76
N ARG A 150 -19.52 -8.43 -19.03
CA ARG A 150 -20.29 -9.61 -19.46
C ARG A 150 -21.25 -9.24 -20.59
N ASP A 151 -21.97 -8.14 -20.42
CA ASP A 151 -22.96 -7.67 -21.41
C ASP A 151 -22.32 -7.28 -22.75
N LEU A 152 -21.04 -6.88 -22.76
CA LEU A 152 -20.29 -6.60 -23.99
C LEU A 152 -19.76 -7.86 -24.71
N SER A 153 -19.79 -9.02 -24.05
CA SER A 153 -19.29 -10.28 -24.59
C SER A 153 -20.35 -11.22 -25.18
N ASP A 154 -21.63 -10.87 -25.00
CA ASP A 154 -22.80 -11.56 -25.55
C ASP A 154 -23.34 -10.84 -26.80
#